data_AF-A0AAW0DYN0-F1
#
_entry.id   AF-A0AAW0DYN0-F1
#
_cell.length_a   1.000
_cell.length_b   1.000
_cell.length_c   1.000
_cell.angle_alpha   90.00
_cell.angle_beta   90.00
_cell.angle_gamma   90.00
#
_symmetry.space_group_name_H-M   'P 1'
#
loop_
_entity.id
_entity.type
_entity.pdbx_description
1 polymer ?
#
loop_
_entity_poly.entity_id
_entity_poly.type
_entity_poly.pdbx_seq_one_letter_code
_entity_poly.pdbx_strand_id
1 'polypeptide(L)'
;MAGQFAATRDASGKVVLYLSPTRPAPISVPFELREEITPDVWAGRLDQITQAASRYYKPIFERVWAVVAFLSIVIVPMALFRVILDAMHGDDHTLAHINEARGITFAISVGMIIFFLVPIAIWKYIGQKQVNAMLKQWERADRTGRGSLPMSTWKVKTPGLIRSNIVLTIQLPPGAAVTSFHVNAYLPSYINPPVDADANYYYPYKPEPGLPRMSVIGNVPLFKNNEKREFYGSEKV
;
A
#
# COMPACT_ATOMS: atom_id res chain seq x y z
N MET A 1 9.87 2.41 -14.44
CA MET A 1 9.71 3.43 -13.39
C MET A 1 10.10 2.83 -12.05
N ALA A 2 11.28 3.19 -11.54
CA ALA A 2 11.76 2.78 -10.23
C ALA A 2 11.17 3.71 -9.17
N GLY A 3 9.96 3.41 -8.70
CA GLY A 3 9.41 4.06 -7.51
C GLY A 3 10.18 3.57 -6.30
N GLN A 4 10.94 4.45 -5.67
CA GLN A 4 11.50 4.25 -4.34
C GLN A 4 10.33 3.93 -3.41
N PHE A 5 10.29 2.75 -2.81
CA PHE A 5 9.25 2.34 -1.87
C PHE A 5 9.47 3.06 -0.53
N ALA A 6 9.31 4.38 -0.52
CA ALA A 6 9.35 5.18 0.68
C ALA A 6 8.10 4.90 1.49
N ALA A 7 8.27 4.48 2.75
CA ALA A 7 7.14 4.49 3.67
C ALA A 7 6.59 5.93 3.69
N THR A 8 5.31 6.08 3.44
CA THR A 8 4.68 7.40 3.35
C THR A 8 3.75 7.56 4.54
N ARG A 9 3.83 8.71 5.22
CA ARG A 9 2.89 9.05 6.28
C ARG A 9 1.69 9.78 5.67
N ASP A 10 0.50 9.31 5.99
CA ASP A 10 -0.74 10.02 5.70
C ASP A 10 -1.06 11.01 6.83
N ALA A 11 -1.77 12.11 6.50
CA ALA A 11 -2.18 13.15 7.45
C ALA A 11 -2.99 12.58 8.64
N SER A 12 -3.60 11.41 8.46
CA SER A 12 -4.34 10.67 9.49
C SER A 12 -3.48 9.86 10.48
N GLY A 13 -2.14 9.98 10.43
CA GLY A 13 -1.24 9.23 11.32
C GLY A 13 -1.09 7.75 10.93
N LYS A 14 -1.28 7.43 9.65
CA LYS A 14 -1.06 6.10 9.10
C LYS A 14 0.28 6.05 8.39
N VAL A 15 1.03 4.98 8.62
CA VAL A 15 2.25 4.66 7.87
C VAL A 15 1.87 3.64 6.79
N VAL A 16 2.06 4.01 5.52
CA VAL A 16 1.78 3.15 4.37
C VAL A 16 3.10 2.69 3.77
N LEU A 17 3.28 1.37 3.70
CA LEU A 17 4.41 0.72 3.06
C LEU A 17 3.94 -0.10 1.86
N TYR A 18 4.67 0.05 0.76
CA TYR A 18 4.47 -0.73 -0.44
C TYR A 18 5.56 -1.81 -0.50
N LEU A 19 5.16 -3.07 -0.37
CA LEU A 19 6.06 -4.22 -0.44
C LEU A 19 5.91 -4.89 -1.80
N SER A 20 7.03 -5.39 -2.34
CA SER A 20 7.04 -6.17 -3.57
C SER A 20 7.30 -7.64 -3.24
N PRO A 21 6.57 -8.60 -3.85
CA PRO A 21 6.82 -10.03 -3.68
C PRO A 21 8.23 -10.49 -4.12
N THR A 22 8.88 -9.72 -4.99
CA THR A 22 10.16 -10.08 -5.63
C THR A 22 11.37 -9.34 -5.08
N ARG A 23 11.18 -8.43 -4.13
CA ARG A 23 12.26 -7.61 -3.57
C ARG A 23 12.34 -7.79 -2.06
N PRO A 24 13.55 -7.69 -1.46
CA PRO A 24 13.68 -7.74 -0.02
C PRO A 24 12.91 -6.59 0.63
N ALA A 25 12.32 -6.87 1.79
CA ALA A 25 11.56 -5.88 2.53
C ALA A 25 12.48 -4.76 3.07
N PRO A 26 11.97 -3.52 3.22
CA PRO A 26 12.75 -2.42 3.79
C PRO A 26 13.17 -2.75 5.23
N ILE A 27 14.48 -2.72 5.49
CA ILE A 27 15.07 -3.09 6.79
C ILE A 27 14.85 -1.98 7.83
N SER A 28 14.72 -0.73 7.39
CA SER A 28 14.56 0.42 8.30
C SER A 28 13.17 0.44 8.94
N VAL A 29 13.14 0.31 10.27
CA VAL A 29 11.92 0.53 11.06
C VAL A 29 11.55 2.02 11.02
N PRO A 30 10.28 2.35 10.68
CA PRO A 30 9.78 3.71 10.82
C PRO A 30 10.02 4.26 12.21
N PHE A 31 10.47 5.51 12.29
CA PHE A 31 10.86 6.12 13.56
C PHE A 31 9.73 6.06 14.59
N GLU A 32 8.49 6.25 14.13
CA GLU A 32 7.27 6.21 14.93
C GLU A 32 6.98 4.83 15.56
N LEU A 33 7.57 3.77 15.01
CA LEU A 33 7.38 2.40 15.47
C LEU A 33 8.59 1.85 16.24
N ARG A 34 9.69 2.60 16.35
CA ARG A 34 10.93 2.11 16.99
C ARG A 34 10.76 1.83 18.49
N GLU A 35 9.88 2.55 19.16
CA GLU A 35 9.56 2.31 20.58
C GLU A 35 8.63 1.08 20.74
N GLU A 36 7.86 0.74 19.71
CA GLU A 36 6.92 -0.38 19.74
C GLU A 36 7.52 -1.69 19.22
N ILE A 37 8.43 -1.64 18.25
CA ILE A 37 8.86 -2.82 17.50
C ILE A 37 10.37 -2.79 17.33
N THR A 38 11.02 -3.85 17.80
CA THR A 38 12.46 -4.04 17.59
C THR A 38 12.75 -4.31 16.10
N PRO A 39 13.94 -3.91 15.60
CA PRO A 39 14.32 -4.14 14.20
C PRO A 39 14.20 -5.59 13.74
N ASP A 40 14.51 -6.55 14.60
CA ASP A 40 14.43 -7.97 14.28
C ASP A 40 12.98 -8.45 14.10
N VAL A 41 12.08 -8.01 14.98
CA VAL A 41 10.64 -8.33 14.89
C VAL A 41 10.04 -7.68 13.66
N TRP A 42 10.44 -6.45 13.33
CA TRP A 42 10.02 -5.76 12.12
C TRP A 42 10.41 -6.55 10.85
N ALA A 43 11.69 -6.89 10.70
CA ALA A 43 12.18 -7.63 9.56
C ALA A 43 11.48 -8.99 9.44
N GLY A 44 11.33 -9.73 10.55
CA GLY A 44 10.64 -11.01 10.59
C GLY A 44 9.17 -10.92 10.17
N ARG A 45 8.43 -9.92 10.65
CA ARG A 45 7.01 -9.70 10.25
C ARG A 45 6.87 -9.35 8.78
N LEU A 46 7.75 -8.50 8.25
CA LEU A 46 7.71 -8.12 6.85
C LEU A 46 8.01 -9.30 5.92
N ASP A 47 8.97 -10.15 6.29
CA ASP A 47 9.26 -11.38 5.55
C ASP A 47 8.07 -12.35 5.58
N GLN A 48 7.48 -12.58 6.76
CA GLN A 48 6.28 -13.42 6.91
C GLN A 48 5.09 -12.89 6.09
N ILE A 49 4.83 -11.57 6.10
CA ILE A 49 3.79 -10.95 5.24
C ILE A 49 4.10 -11.21 3.76
N THR A 50 5.34 -10.99 3.34
CA THR A 50 5.74 -11.09 1.94
C THR A 50 5.64 -12.54 1.45
N GLN A 51 6.09 -13.50 2.24
CA GLN A 51 5.95 -14.92 1.94
C GLN A 51 4.49 -15.37 1.90
N ALA A 52 3.69 -14.99 2.91
CA ALA A 52 2.27 -15.35 2.95
C ALA A 52 1.50 -14.75 1.75
N ALA A 53 1.76 -13.48 1.42
CA ALA A 53 1.07 -12.80 0.32
C ALA A 53 1.56 -13.28 -1.06
N SER A 54 2.85 -13.58 -1.22
CA SER A 54 3.42 -14.04 -2.50
C SER A 54 2.90 -15.41 -2.93
N ARG A 55 2.53 -16.28 -1.98
CA ARG A 55 1.91 -17.59 -2.28
C ARG A 55 0.63 -17.48 -3.11
N TYR A 56 -0.12 -16.39 -2.93
CA TYR A 56 -1.39 -16.11 -3.62
C TYR A 56 -1.25 -15.11 -4.78
N TYR A 57 -0.01 -14.80 -5.17
CA TYR A 57 0.30 -13.91 -6.28
C TYR A 57 0.96 -14.70 -7.41
N LYS A 58 0.18 -15.00 -8.46
CA LYS A 58 0.69 -15.67 -9.67
C LYS A 58 0.28 -14.87 -10.91
N PRO A 59 1.01 -13.79 -11.24
CA PRO A 59 0.59 -12.84 -12.27
C PRO A 59 0.50 -13.47 -13.66
N ILE A 60 1.37 -14.45 -13.97
CA ILE A 60 1.34 -15.14 -15.26
C ILE A 60 0.07 -15.99 -15.36
N PHE A 61 -0.24 -16.78 -14.32
CA PHE A 61 -1.44 -17.59 -14.28
C PHE A 61 -2.71 -16.72 -14.38
N GLU A 62 -2.78 -15.63 -13.62
CA GLU A 62 -3.93 -14.71 -13.64
C GLU A 62 -4.13 -14.07 -15.03
N ARG A 63 -3.04 -13.70 -15.72
CA ARG A 63 -3.10 -13.15 -17.08
C ARG A 63 -3.57 -14.18 -18.10
N VAL A 64 -2.98 -15.38 -18.08
CA VAL A 64 -3.36 -16.46 -19.00
C VAL A 64 -4.82 -16.85 -18.77
N TRP A 65 -5.23 -17.01 -17.50
CA TRP A 65 -6.62 -17.30 -17.15
C TRP A 65 -7.59 -16.21 -17.62
N ALA A 66 -7.23 -14.92 -17.44
CA ALA A 66 -8.06 -13.82 -17.89
C ALA A 66 -8.20 -13.79 -19.42
N VAL A 67 -7.13 -14.07 -20.17
CA VAL A 67 -7.18 -14.15 -21.65
C VAL A 67 -8.06 -15.31 -22.09
N VAL A 68 -7.88 -16.50 -21.51
CA VAL A 68 -8.71 -17.68 -21.81
C VAL A 68 -10.18 -17.42 -21.47
N ALA A 69 -10.46 -16.81 -20.32
CA ALA A 69 -11.81 -16.43 -19.91
C ALA A 69 -12.43 -15.46 -20.92
N PHE A 70 -11.71 -14.41 -21.30
CA PHE A 70 -12.18 -13.40 -22.26
C PHE A 70 -12.52 -14.03 -23.62
N LEU A 71 -11.62 -14.86 -24.16
CA LEU A 71 -11.86 -15.56 -25.42
C LEU A 71 -13.05 -16.53 -25.32
N SER A 72 -13.15 -17.27 -24.21
CA SER A 72 -14.22 -18.25 -24.00
C SER A 72 -15.60 -17.59 -23.90
N ILE A 73 -15.71 -16.43 -23.23
CA ILE A 73 -16.97 -15.67 -23.09
C ILE A 73 -17.50 -15.20 -24.45
N VAL A 74 -16.64 -14.99 -25.46
CA VAL A 74 -17.08 -14.55 -26.79
C VAL A 74 -17.28 -15.74 -27.73
N ILE A 75 -16.28 -16.62 -27.82
CA ILE A 75 -16.25 -17.70 -28.81
C ILE A 75 -17.31 -18.77 -28.50
N VAL A 76 -17.47 -19.16 -27.23
CA VAL A 76 -18.37 -20.26 -26.86
C VAL A 76 -19.84 -19.90 -27.14
N PRO A 77 -20.38 -18.75 -26.69
CA PRO A 77 -21.76 -18.38 -27.00
C PRO A 77 -22.01 -18.18 -28.51
N MET A 78 -21.03 -17.65 -29.23
CA MET A 78 -21.13 -17.47 -30.68
C MET A 78 -21.18 -18.81 -31.44
N ALA A 79 -20.35 -19.78 -31.05
CA ALA A 79 -20.35 -21.12 -31.64
C ALA A 79 -21.62 -21.90 -31.26
N LEU A 80 -22.07 -21.79 -30.01
CA LEU A 80 -23.26 -22.49 -29.53
C LEU A 80 -24.56 -21.89 -30.06
N PHE A 81 -24.59 -20.62 -30.47
CA PHE A 81 -25.82 -19.98 -30.97
C PHE A 81 -26.47 -20.75 -32.11
N ARG A 82 -25.68 -21.16 -33.12
CA ARG A 82 -26.19 -21.92 -34.27
C ARG A 82 -26.73 -23.28 -33.83
N VAL A 83 -25.98 -23.99 -32.99
CA VAL A 83 -26.37 -25.30 -32.46
C VAL A 83 -27.66 -25.21 -31.65
N ILE A 84 -27.81 -24.18 -30.82
CA ILE A 84 -29.02 -23.95 -30.01
C ILE A 84 -30.22 -23.62 -30.90
N LEU A 85 -30.04 -22.77 -31.91
CA LEU A 85 -31.11 -22.38 -32.83
C LEU A 85 -31.62 -23.60 -33.61
N ASP A 86 -30.71 -24.36 -34.21
CA ASP A 86 -31.04 -25.54 -35.03
C ASP A 86 -31.63 -26.66 -34.17
N ALA A 87 -31.11 -26.86 -32.94
CA ALA A 87 -31.60 -27.90 -32.03
C ALA A 87 -33.01 -27.60 -31.48
N MET A 88 -33.38 -26.32 -31.33
CA MET A 88 -34.69 -25.95 -30.78
C MET A 88 -35.79 -25.91 -31.82
N HIS A 89 -35.49 -25.49 -33.05
CA HIS A 89 -36.52 -25.16 -34.04
C HIS A 89 -36.27 -25.73 -35.44
N GLY A 90 -35.20 -26.49 -35.66
CA GLY A 90 -34.87 -27.05 -36.97
C GLY A 90 -34.73 -25.95 -38.03
N ASP A 91 -35.34 -26.13 -39.21
CA ASP A 91 -35.27 -25.19 -40.33
C ASP A 91 -36.27 -24.01 -40.22
N ASP A 92 -37.21 -24.03 -39.27
CA ASP A 92 -38.23 -22.97 -39.13
C ASP A 92 -37.74 -21.85 -38.20
N HIS A 93 -37.17 -20.80 -38.78
CA HIS A 93 -36.58 -19.68 -38.05
C HIS A 93 -37.49 -18.45 -38.05
N THR A 94 -38.43 -18.38 -37.09
CA THR A 94 -39.19 -17.15 -36.82
C THR A 94 -38.39 -16.16 -35.96
N LEU A 95 -38.76 -14.88 -36.00
CA LEU A 95 -38.13 -13.84 -35.16
C LEU A 95 -38.23 -14.15 -33.66
N ALA A 96 -39.30 -14.83 -33.23
CA ALA A 96 -39.48 -15.25 -31.84
C ALA A 96 -38.41 -16.28 -31.44
N HIS A 97 -38.18 -17.29 -32.27
CA HIS A 97 -37.18 -18.35 -32.04
C HIS A 97 -35.75 -17.80 -31.97
N ILE A 98 -35.43 -16.80 -32.80
CA ILE A 98 -34.13 -16.13 -32.78
C ILE A 98 -33.92 -15.39 -31.44
N ASN A 99 -34.93 -14.71 -30.92
CA ASN A 99 -34.84 -13.98 -29.65
C ASN A 99 -34.72 -14.93 -28.45
N GLU A 100 -35.40 -16.08 -28.49
CA GLU A 100 -35.28 -17.10 -27.46
C GLU A 100 -33.87 -17.73 -27.42
N ALA A 101 -33.32 -18.11 -28.58
CA ALA A 101 -31.95 -18.61 -28.69
C ALA A 101 -30.90 -17.57 -28.23
N ARG A 102 -31.13 -16.28 -28.50
CA ARG A 102 -30.32 -15.18 -27.96
C ARG A 102 -30.38 -15.10 -26.43
N GLY A 103 -31.56 -15.30 -25.84
CA GLY A 103 -31.72 -15.35 -24.39
C GLY A 103 -30.91 -16.48 -23.75
N ILE A 104 -30.95 -17.68 -24.32
CA ILE A 104 -30.20 -18.84 -23.82
C ILE A 104 -28.69 -18.62 -23.96
N THR A 105 -28.24 -18.16 -25.13
CA THR A 105 -26.81 -17.85 -25.33
C THR A 105 -26.32 -16.75 -24.40
N PHE A 106 -27.14 -15.73 -24.12
CA PHE A 106 -26.83 -14.71 -23.10
C PHE A 106 -26.69 -15.33 -21.71
N ALA A 107 -27.59 -16.24 -21.31
CA ALA A 107 -27.50 -16.95 -20.04
C ALA A 107 -26.20 -17.78 -19.94
N ILE A 108 -25.80 -18.45 -21.03
CA ILE A 108 -24.53 -19.18 -21.10
C ILE A 108 -23.33 -18.23 -20.95
N SER A 109 -23.34 -17.07 -21.62
CA SER A 109 -22.30 -16.04 -21.47
C SER A 109 -22.14 -15.59 -20.01
N VAL A 110 -23.26 -15.33 -19.33
CA VAL A 110 -23.26 -14.95 -17.90
C VAL A 110 -22.76 -16.09 -17.03
N GLY A 111 -23.18 -17.33 -17.30
CA GLY A 111 -22.69 -18.52 -16.61
C GLY A 111 -21.18 -18.69 -16.73
N MET A 112 -20.63 -18.44 -17.93
CA MET A 112 -19.18 -18.47 -18.17
C MET A 112 -18.44 -17.39 -17.40
N ILE A 113 -18.97 -16.17 -17.33
CA ILE A 113 -18.37 -15.09 -16.50
C ILE A 113 -18.27 -15.55 -15.05
N ILE A 114 -19.34 -16.10 -14.49
CA ILE A 114 -19.35 -16.60 -13.09
C ILE A 114 -18.34 -17.75 -12.93
N PHE A 115 -18.34 -18.71 -13.86
CA PHE A 115 -17.45 -19.86 -13.83
C PHE A 115 -15.96 -19.47 -13.81
N PHE A 116 -15.56 -18.46 -14.58
CA PHE A 116 -14.16 -18.01 -14.60
C PHE A 116 -13.81 -17.07 -13.43
N LEU A 117 -14.75 -16.24 -12.96
CA LEU A 117 -14.47 -15.26 -11.89
C LEU A 117 -14.49 -15.88 -10.49
N VAL A 118 -15.41 -16.79 -10.22
CA VAL A 118 -15.63 -17.36 -8.88
C VAL A 118 -14.37 -18.08 -8.35
N PRO A 119 -13.70 -18.96 -9.11
CA PRO A 119 -12.50 -19.64 -8.62
C PRO A 119 -11.37 -18.67 -8.24
N ILE A 120 -11.14 -17.64 -9.05
CA ILE A 120 -10.15 -16.59 -8.74
C ILE A 120 -10.54 -15.81 -7.50
N ALA A 121 -11.82 -15.40 -7.40
CA ALA A 121 -12.31 -14.63 -6.27
C ALA A 121 -12.15 -15.42 -4.95
N ILE A 122 -12.51 -16.70 -4.95
CA ILE A 122 -12.34 -17.61 -3.81
C ILE A 122 -10.86 -17.73 -3.45
N TRP A 123 -9.99 -17.99 -4.42
CA TRP A 123 -8.56 -18.16 -4.18
C TRP A 123 -7.93 -16.90 -3.56
N LYS A 124 -8.28 -15.71 -4.08
CA LYS A 124 -7.83 -14.43 -3.52
C LYS A 124 -8.39 -14.17 -2.13
N TYR A 125 -9.66 -14.52 -1.90
CA TYR A 125 -10.30 -14.39 -0.59
C TYR A 125 -9.60 -15.26 0.47
N ILE A 126 -9.25 -16.50 0.13
CA ILE A 126 -8.51 -17.41 1.02
C ILE A 126 -7.16 -16.80 1.40
N GLY A 127 -6.42 -16.26 0.42
CA GLY A 127 -5.13 -15.60 0.68
C GLY A 127 -5.24 -14.41 1.62
N GLN A 128 -6.20 -13.53 1.39
CA GLN A 128 -6.46 -12.39 2.27
C GLN A 128 -6.90 -12.84 3.68
N LYS A 129 -7.72 -13.89 3.78
CA LYS A 129 -8.15 -14.45 5.08
C LYS A 129 -6.96 -15.01 5.86
N GLN A 130 -6.03 -15.68 5.20
CA GLN A 130 -4.83 -16.22 5.84
C GLN A 130 -3.92 -15.10 6.39
N VAL A 131 -3.66 -14.06 5.60
CA VAL A 131 -2.89 -12.89 6.05
C VAL A 131 -3.59 -12.19 7.22
N ASN A 132 -4.90 -11.99 7.13
CA ASN A 132 -5.67 -11.38 8.22
C ASN A 132 -5.66 -12.21 9.51
N ALA A 133 -5.68 -13.54 9.39
CA ALA A 133 -5.59 -14.44 10.56
C ALA A 133 -4.22 -14.33 11.23
N MET A 134 -3.14 -14.27 10.45
CA MET A 134 -1.78 -14.06 10.93
C MET A 134 -1.64 -12.71 11.66
N LEU A 135 -2.15 -11.62 11.08
CA LEU A 135 -2.13 -10.30 11.73
C LEU A 135 -2.90 -10.31 13.06
N LYS A 136 -4.08 -10.92 13.10
CA LYS A 136 -4.85 -11.07 14.35
C LYS A 136 -4.11 -11.88 15.42
N GLN A 137 -3.32 -12.87 15.02
CA GLN A 137 -2.50 -13.64 15.96
C GLN A 137 -1.39 -12.78 16.56
N TRP A 138 -0.72 -11.97 15.74
CA TRP A 138 0.28 -11.02 16.23
C TRP A 138 -0.32 -9.97 17.15
N GLU A 139 -1.47 -9.38 16.78
CA GLU A 139 -2.17 -8.43 17.64
C GLU A 139 -2.53 -9.03 19.01
N ARG A 140 -2.90 -10.32 19.06
CA ARG A 140 -3.16 -11.03 20.33
C ARG A 140 -1.87 -11.24 21.13
N ALA A 141 -0.79 -11.69 20.48
CA ALA A 141 0.49 -11.91 21.14
C ALA A 141 1.08 -10.60 21.70
N ASP A 142 0.98 -9.51 20.95
CA ASP A 142 1.43 -8.20 21.37
C ASP A 142 0.62 -7.71 22.58
N ARG A 143 -0.72 -7.86 22.55
CA ARG A 143 -1.59 -7.51 23.68
C ARG A 143 -1.26 -8.30 24.95
N THR A 144 -0.89 -9.56 24.84
CA THR A 144 -0.47 -10.34 26.03
C THR A 144 0.81 -9.84 26.66
N GLY A 145 1.75 -9.29 25.86
CA GLY A 145 3.03 -8.78 26.36
C GLY A 145 2.96 -7.37 26.96
N ARG A 146 2.04 -6.52 26.48
CA ARG A 146 1.96 -5.09 26.89
C ARG A 146 0.68 -4.70 27.62
N GLY A 147 -0.28 -5.61 27.75
CA GLY A 147 -1.55 -5.34 28.44
C GLY A 147 -2.46 -4.37 27.68
N SER A 148 -3.09 -3.43 28.38
CA SER A 148 -4.13 -2.53 27.84
C SER A 148 -3.60 -1.25 27.17
N LEU A 149 -2.28 -1.15 26.93
CA LEU A 149 -1.71 0.02 26.27
C LEU A 149 -2.20 0.13 24.82
N PRO A 150 -2.46 1.35 24.29
CA PRO A 150 -2.89 1.52 22.92
C PRO A 150 -1.77 1.12 21.96
N MET A 151 -2.06 0.22 21.02
CA MET A 151 -1.08 -0.42 20.12
C MET A 151 -1.29 -0.01 18.67
N SER A 152 -0.25 -0.11 17.84
CA SER A 152 -0.42 0.03 16.40
C SER A 152 -1.21 -1.14 15.81
N THR A 153 -2.18 -0.82 14.95
CA THR A 153 -2.96 -1.85 14.26
C THR A 153 -2.44 -2.05 12.84
N TRP A 154 -2.28 -3.31 12.47
CA TRP A 154 -1.67 -3.71 11.21
C TRP A 154 -2.74 -4.14 10.22
N LYS A 155 -2.74 -3.55 9.03
CA LYS A 155 -3.63 -3.94 7.94
C LYS A 155 -2.83 -4.18 6.68
N VAL A 156 -3.01 -5.35 6.08
CA VAL A 156 -2.34 -5.70 4.82
C VAL A 156 -3.40 -5.91 3.75
N LYS A 157 -3.17 -5.29 2.58
CA LYS A 157 -3.93 -5.56 1.36
C LYS A 157 -3.06 -6.40 0.43
N THR A 158 -3.52 -7.61 0.12
CA THR A 158 -2.81 -8.52 -0.78
C THR A 158 -2.88 -8.04 -2.24
N PRO A 159 -1.97 -8.52 -3.10
CA PRO A 159 -1.97 -8.16 -4.52
C PRO A 159 -3.28 -8.56 -5.21
N GLY A 160 -3.82 -7.65 -6.02
CA GLY A 160 -5.02 -7.87 -6.82
C GLY A 160 -4.68 -8.33 -8.24
N LEU A 161 -5.71 -8.59 -9.05
CA LEU A 161 -5.57 -9.00 -10.47
C LEU A 161 -4.69 -8.05 -11.31
N ILE A 162 -4.75 -6.75 -11.01
CA ILE A 162 -4.03 -5.70 -11.77
C ILE A 162 -2.86 -5.13 -10.95
N ARG A 163 -2.90 -5.25 -9.62
CA ARG A 163 -1.91 -4.62 -8.72
C ARG A 163 -0.95 -5.68 -8.18
N SER A 164 0.33 -5.51 -8.48
CA SER A 164 1.41 -6.39 -8.01
C SER A 164 1.88 -6.12 -6.58
N ASN A 165 1.57 -4.93 -6.06
CA ASN A 165 2.13 -4.47 -4.79
C ASN A 165 1.29 -4.94 -3.61
N ILE A 166 1.96 -5.38 -2.56
CA ILE A 166 1.38 -5.63 -1.25
C ILE A 166 1.37 -4.27 -0.52
N VAL A 167 0.21 -3.85 0.00
CA VAL A 167 0.10 -2.59 0.72
C VAL A 167 -0.06 -2.89 2.20
N LEU A 168 0.94 -2.53 2.99
CA LEU A 168 0.89 -2.58 4.45
C LEU A 168 0.53 -1.19 4.97
N THR A 169 -0.48 -1.12 5.82
CA THR A 169 -0.93 0.10 6.49
C THR A 169 -0.88 -0.14 7.98
N ILE A 170 -0.11 0.70 8.67
CA ILE A 170 0.05 0.66 10.11
C ILE A 170 -0.60 1.92 10.67
N GLN A 171 -1.62 1.73 11.48
CA GLN A 171 -2.30 2.83 12.17
C GLN A 171 -1.64 3.02 13.53
N LEU A 172 -1.12 4.22 13.77
CA LEU A 172 -0.54 4.60 15.06
C LEU A 172 -1.66 4.84 16.10
N PRO A 173 -1.41 4.53 17.39
CA PRO A 173 -2.36 4.82 18.45
C PRO A 173 -2.53 6.34 18.69
N PRO A 174 -3.68 6.77 19.26
CA PRO A 174 -3.89 8.17 19.59
C PRO A 174 -2.86 8.63 20.62
N GLY A 175 -2.03 9.63 20.27
CA GLY A 175 -0.97 10.16 21.14
C GLY A 175 0.46 9.74 20.77
N ALA A 176 0.65 8.70 19.96
CA ALA A 176 1.98 8.30 19.44
C ALA A 176 2.36 9.03 18.14
N ALA A 177 1.63 10.10 17.79
CA ALA A 177 1.92 10.90 16.61
C ALA A 177 3.20 11.71 16.84
N VAL A 178 4.33 11.24 16.30
CA VAL A 178 5.59 11.98 16.31
C VAL A 178 5.39 13.31 15.58
N THR A 179 5.98 14.37 16.14
CA THR A 179 5.96 15.71 15.54
C THR A 179 6.59 15.67 14.14
N SER A 180 6.06 16.46 13.21
CA SER A 180 6.61 16.57 11.85
C SER A 180 8.01 17.20 11.80
N PHE A 181 8.53 17.62 12.95
CA PHE A 181 9.82 18.29 13.12
C PHE A 181 10.90 17.34 13.67
N HIS A 182 10.70 16.03 13.58
CA HIS A 182 11.74 15.07 13.92
C HIS A 182 12.50 14.69 12.64
N VAL A 183 13.83 14.82 12.66
CA VAL A 183 14.75 14.57 11.53
C VAL A 183 14.48 13.23 10.82
N ASN A 184 14.11 12.21 11.60
CA ASN A 184 13.87 10.85 11.11
C ASN A 184 12.38 10.47 10.99
N ALA A 185 11.45 11.40 11.23
CA ALA A 185 10.02 11.11 11.06
C ALA A 185 9.65 11.06 9.58
N TYR A 186 8.73 10.17 9.21
CA TYR A 186 8.19 10.16 7.86
C TYR A 186 7.29 11.39 7.69
N LEU A 187 7.71 12.26 6.77
CA LEU A 187 6.97 13.48 6.45
C LEU A 187 5.70 13.13 5.66
N PRO A 188 4.59 13.84 5.91
CA PRO A 188 3.42 13.77 5.05
C PRO A 188 3.79 14.08 3.60
N SER A 189 3.10 13.44 2.64
CA SER A 189 3.45 13.51 1.21
C SER A 189 3.44 14.91 0.58
N TYR A 190 2.87 15.91 1.26
CA TYR A 190 2.85 17.31 0.82
C TYR A 190 4.06 18.13 1.32
N ILE A 191 4.91 17.56 2.17
CA ILE A 191 6.15 18.20 2.64
C ILE A 191 7.31 17.51 1.93
N ASN A 192 8.01 18.25 1.06
CA ASN A 192 9.20 17.74 0.42
C ASN A 192 10.28 17.48 1.49
N PRO A 193 10.94 16.30 1.48
CA PRO A 193 12.08 16.08 2.35
C PRO A 193 13.18 17.10 2.03
N PRO A 194 14.03 17.44 3.01
CA PRO A 194 15.18 18.28 2.76
C PRO A 194 16.01 17.68 1.61
N VAL A 195 16.36 18.51 0.62
CA VAL A 195 17.11 18.08 -0.57
C VAL A 195 18.57 17.76 -0.22
N ASP A 196 19.04 18.24 0.93
CA ASP A 196 20.41 18.06 1.41
C ASP A 196 20.49 16.95 2.48
N ALA A 197 21.42 16.00 2.30
CA ALA A 197 21.73 14.98 3.30
C ALA A 197 22.30 15.57 4.61
N ASP A 198 22.85 16.79 4.52
CA ASP A 198 23.36 17.58 5.64
C ASP A 198 22.33 18.58 6.22
N ALA A 199 21.06 18.52 5.82
CA ALA A 199 20.02 19.42 6.35
C ALA A 199 19.77 19.26 7.86
N ASN A 200 20.39 18.27 8.51
CA ASN A 200 20.56 18.21 9.96
C ASN A 200 21.24 19.47 10.55
N TYR A 201 21.95 20.23 9.73
CA TYR A 201 22.62 21.47 10.10
C TYR A 201 21.64 22.63 10.39
N TYR A 202 20.42 22.59 9.84
CA TYR A 202 19.42 23.65 10.05
C TYR A 202 18.59 23.43 11.33
N TYR A 203 18.79 22.32 12.05
CA TYR A 203 18.31 22.21 13.43
C TYR A 203 19.33 22.88 14.35
N PRO A 204 18.94 23.88 15.16
CA PRO A 204 19.90 24.73 15.86
C PRO A 204 20.67 24.05 16.99
N TYR A 205 20.52 22.73 17.22
CA TYR A 205 21.23 22.05 18.29
C TYR A 205 21.67 20.64 17.87
N LYS A 206 22.87 20.56 17.30
CA LYS A 206 23.68 19.34 17.31
C LYS A 206 24.33 19.26 18.69
N PRO A 207 24.05 18.24 19.54
CA PRO A 207 24.70 18.14 20.84
C PRO A 207 26.18 17.78 20.61
N GLU A 208 27.06 18.77 20.78
CA GLU A 208 28.50 18.53 20.86
C GLU A 208 28.86 17.88 22.21
N PRO A 209 29.78 16.90 22.23
CA PRO A 209 30.17 16.24 23.48
C PRO A 209 30.84 17.23 24.43
N GLY A 210 30.27 17.43 25.61
CA GLY A 210 30.88 18.21 26.70
C GLY A 210 30.19 19.52 27.09
N LEU A 211 29.13 19.95 26.38
CA LEU A 211 28.36 21.14 26.75
C LEU A 211 27.02 20.78 27.42
N PRO A 212 26.61 21.50 28.49
CA PRO A 212 25.33 21.28 29.14
C PRO A 212 24.16 21.55 28.18
N ARG A 213 23.13 20.69 28.22
CA ARG A 213 21.90 20.86 27.44
C ARG A 213 21.18 22.13 27.90
N MET A 214 21.15 23.18 27.08
CA MET A 214 20.32 24.36 27.37
C MET A 214 18.86 24.07 26.99
N SER A 215 17.93 24.34 27.90
CA SER A 215 16.50 24.14 27.71
C SER A 215 15.92 25.13 26.70
N VAL A 216 15.18 24.62 25.71
CA VAL A 216 14.54 25.39 24.64
C VAL A 216 13.16 25.91 25.08
N ILE A 217 13.13 26.76 26.11
CA ILE A 217 11.95 27.59 26.42
C ILE A 217 12.41 29.04 26.32
N GLY A 218 12.11 29.70 25.18
CA GLY A 218 12.19 31.16 25.07
C GLY A 218 12.79 31.76 23.79
N ASN A 219 13.55 31.01 22.96
CA ASN A 219 14.36 31.64 21.89
C ASN A 219 13.76 31.54 20.47
N VAL A 220 12.53 32.03 20.29
CA VAL A 220 12.10 32.45 18.95
C VAL A 220 12.42 33.94 18.84
N PRO A 221 13.45 34.38 18.09
CA PRO A 221 13.64 35.80 17.84
C PRO A 221 12.50 36.30 16.96
N LEU A 222 11.51 36.93 17.61
CA LEU A 222 10.66 37.92 17.00
C LEU A 222 11.55 39.11 16.59
N PHE A 223 11.23 39.77 15.47
CA PHE A 223 11.95 40.89 14.84
C PHE A 223 12.98 40.52 13.76
N LYS A 224 12.47 40.44 12.53
CA LYS A 224 13.22 40.75 11.32
C LYS A 224 13.08 42.26 11.07
N ASN A 225 13.94 43.07 11.70
CA ASN A 225 13.95 44.53 11.49
C ASN A 225 15.15 44.94 10.64
N ASN A 226 14.84 45.28 9.39
CA ASN A 226 15.28 46.42 8.59
C ASN A 226 16.63 47.12 8.85
N GLU A 227 17.24 47.48 7.72
CA GLU A 227 18.08 48.66 7.47
C GLU A 227 19.47 48.72 8.12
N LYS A 228 20.49 48.46 7.29
CA LYS A 228 21.57 49.45 7.09
C LYS A 228 21.98 49.51 5.62
N ARG A 229 21.58 50.60 4.96
CA ARG A 229 22.33 51.20 3.84
C ARG A 229 23.62 51.75 4.44
N GLU A 230 24.78 51.28 3.99
CA GLU A 230 26.05 51.95 4.28
C GLU A 230 26.61 52.52 2.97
N PHE A 231 26.51 53.84 2.89
CA PHE A 231 27.35 54.72 2.10
C PHE A 231 28.82 54.37 2.30
N TYR A 232 29.59 54.24 1.21
CA TYR A 232 31.04 54.43 1.25
C TYR A 232 31.43 55.47 0.20
N GLY A 233 31.91 56.62 0.67
CA GLY A 233 32.62 57.61 -0.10
C GLY A 233 34.07 57.74 0.39
N SER A 234 34.96 57.95 -0.58
CA SER A 234 36.38 58.42 -0.56
C SER A 234 37.41 57.57 0.21
N GLU A 235 38.70 57.44 -0.16
CA GLU A 235 39.60 58.25 -0.99
C GLU A 235 40.96 57.52 -1.26
N LYS A 236 41.77 58.06 -2.19
CA LYS A 236 43.21 57.86 -2.53
C LYS A 236 43.49 56.81 -3.63
N VAL A 237 44.17 57.09 -4.75
CA VAL A 237 45.29 58.02 -5.07
C VAL A 237 44.96 58.90 -6.28
#